data_AF-A0A858BRA8-F1
#
_entry.id   AF-A0A858BRA8-F1
#
_cell.length_a   1.000
_cell.length_b   1.000
_cell.length_c   1.000
_cell.angle_alpha   90.00
_cell.angle_beta   90.00
_cell.angle_gamma   90.00
#
_symmetry.space_group_name_H-M   'P 1'
#
loop_
_entity.id
_entity.type
_entity.pdbx_description
1 polymer ?
#
loop_
_entity_poly.entity_id
_entity_poly.type
_entity_poly.pdbx_seq_one_letter_code
_entity_poly.pdbx_strand_id
1 'polypeptide(L)'
;MKPINSLFFIIAVVLLVTSTTGTAEAMASATSASGRSWETELFTQPSQEFNLDLAKFSLNLSAAAYGDTNENMLRTLISYGFIPDTAYSTNSYKKSGLSGNDTAAYTFAHQPISIGSKDYTLVAVVIRGTSGEAEWLSNFNINNSGNSPLVHEGFKNATDVLSSSLNQYMDDLALDRTRTKFLITGHSRGAAIANLLAADLSGTERWADASNIYAYTFATPNVAKINENPYLNIFNDVNPADIVTEVPLAKWGYSRYGVSYDLPEPNQLPASELAATRLLLEKLITLAPTVEDFYKAKSSLLFLQENLRTPSTNTIGAHAPQSYMANLNAANPAVLSARIFELQLQLLPNTSYI
;
A
#
# COMPACT_ATOMS: atom_id res chain seq x y z
N MET A 1 21.84 -13.63 -33.42
CA MET A 1 20.65 -12.78 -33.61
C MET A 1 20.51 -11.89 -32.39
N LYS A 2 20.37 -10.57 -32.57
CA LYS A 2 20.30 -9.58 -31.47
C LYS A 2 19.03 -9.78 -30.63
N PRO A 3 19.04 -9.53 -29.31
CA PRO A 3 17.82 -9.41 -28.54
C PRO A 3 17.23 -8.01 -28.80
N ILE A 4 16.03 -7.97 -29.36
CA ILE A 4 15.26 -6.75 -29.54
C ILE A 4 14.01 -6.88 -28.67
N ASN A 5 13.78 -5.85 -27.85
CA ASN A 5 12.57 -5.51 -27.08
C ASN A 5 12.49 -5.89 -25.60
N SER A 6 13.43 -5.37 -24.80
CA SER A 6 13.26 -5.10 -23.35
C SER A 6 12.78 -3.67 -23.06
N LEU A 7 12.33 -2.92 -24.07
CA LEU A 7 12.20 -1.44 -24.01
C LEU A 7 10.76 -0.93 -23.84
N PHE A 8 9.74 -1.78 -23.91
CA PHE A 8 8.34 -1.33 -24.00
C PHE A 8 7.62 -1.15 -22.66
N PHE A 9 8.15 -1.63 -21.53
CA PHE A 9 7.47 -1.52 -20.23
C PHE A 9 7.88 -0.28 -19.42
N ILE A 10 9.08 0.26 -19.66
CA ILE A 10 9.59 1.46 -18.97
C ILE A 10 8.90 2.73 -19.48
N ILE A 11 8.45 2.74 -20.73
CA ILE A 11 7.87 3.94 -21.37
C ILE A 11 6.43 4.22 -20.87
N ALA A 12 5.67 3.20 -20.47
CA ALA A 12 4.28 3.40 -20.01
C ALA A 12 4.18 4.00 -18.59
N VAL A 13 5.16 3.74 -17.72
CA VAL A 13 5.20 4.30 -16.35
C VAL A 13 5.68 5.77 -16.37
N VAL A 14 6.52 6.14 -17.35
CA VAL A 14 7.12 7.48 -17.46
C VAL A 14 6.20 8.50 -18.16
N LEU A 15 5.24 8.07 -18.98
CA LEU A 15 4.44 8.97 -19.84
C LEU A 15 3.15 9.55 -19.22
N LEU A 16 2.82 9.27 -17.95
CA LEU A 16 1.59 9.77 -17.30
C LEU A 16 1.80 10.60 -16.02
N VAL A 17 3.04 11.07 -15.80
CA VAL A 17 3.34 12.14 -14.81
C VAL A 17 2.66 13.47 -15.21
N THR A 18 2.12 13.59 -16.42
CA THR A 18 1.36 14.77 -16.87
C THR A 18 -0.04 14.90 -16.26
N SER A 19 -0.48 13.94 -15.44
CA SER A 19 -1.73 14.05 -14.67
C SER A 19 -1.54 14.47 -13.21
N THR A 20 -0.31 14.50 -12.68
CA THR A 20 -0.02 14.82 -11.27
C THR A 20 -0.06 16.32 -10.97
N THR A 21 0.00 17.17 -11.99
CA THR A 21 -0.16 18.62 -11.81
C THR A 21 -1.59 18.96 -11.40
N GLY A 22 -2.61 18.29 -11.95
CA GLY A 22 -4.01 18.62 -11.68
C GLY A 22 -4.46 18.39 -10.23
N THR A 23 -3.98 17.35 -9.55
CA THR A 23 -4.34 17.09 -8.13
C THR A 23 -3.58 17.98 -7.17
N ALA A 24 -2.28 18.21 -7.41
CA ALA A 24 -1.48 19.13 -6.61
C ALA A 24 -1.95 20.59 -6.77
N GLU A 25 -2.27 21.01 -8.00
CA GLU A 25 -2.84 22.33 -8.30
C GLU A 25 -4.24 22.50 -7.70
N ALA A 26 -5.08 21.45 -7.72
CA ALA A 26 -6.39 21.50 -7.07
C ALA A 26 -6.30 21.61 -5.54
N MET A 27 -5.39 20.87 -4.88
CA MET A 27 -5.19 20.94 -3.43
C MET A 27 -4.51 22.26 -2.99
N ALA A 28 -3.56 22.76 -3.78
CA ALA A 28 -2.97 24.08 -3.58
C ALA A 28 -3.99 25.21 -3.82
N SER A 29 -4.88 25.06 -4.81
CA SER A 29 -5.96 26.00 -5.09
C SER A 29 -7.02 26.01 -3.99
N ALA A 30 -7.40 24.84 -3.44
CA ALA A 30 -8.30 24.74 -2.29
C ALA A 30 -7.74 25.47 -1.05
N THR A 31 -6.43 25.33 -0.79
CA THR A 31 -5.72 26.05 0.28
C THR A 31 -5.83 27.57 0.14
N SER A 32 -5.80 28.09 -1.11
CA SER A 32 -5.94 29.53 -1.38
C SER A 32 -7.37 30.06 -1.23
N ALA A 33 -8.37 29.21 -1.35
CA ALA A 33 -9.79 29.61 -1.31
C ALA A 33 -10.41 29.56 0.10
N SER A 34 -9.97 28.65 0.98
CA SER A 34 -10.49 28.50 2.36
C SER A 34 -9.66 29.22 3.43
N GLY A 35 -8.44 29.67 3.09
CA GLY A 35 -7.49 30.26 4.05
C GLY A 35 -6.96 29.26 5.08
N ARG A 36 -7.26 27.96 4.92
CA ARG A 36 -6.75 26.85 5.74
C ARG A 36 -5.89 25.93 4.87
N SER A 37 -4.79 25.43 5.44
CA SER A 37 -3.90 24.51 4.76
C SER A 37 -4.56 23.12 4.64
N TRP A 38 -4.36 22.42 3.51
CA TRP A 38 -4.98 21.12 3.25
C TRP A 38 -4.67 20.07 4.35
N GLU A 39 -3.52 20.16 5.00
CA GLU A 39 -3.11 19.29 6.11
C GLU A 39 -4.02 19.49 7.33
N THR A 40 -4.41 20.74 7.60
CA THR A 40 -5.30 21.09 8.70
C THR A 40 -6.69 20.53 8.46
N GLU A 41 -7.13 20.41 7.21
CA GLU A 41 -8.45 19.85 6.89
C GLU A 41 -8.41 18.32 6.92
N LEU A 42 -7.38 17.70 6.34
CA LEU A 42 -7.33 16.25 6.19
C LEU A 42 -6.98 15.46 7.47
N PHE A 43 -6.19 16.03 8.39
CA PHE A 43 -5.71 15.31 9.59
C PHE A 43 -6.42 15.71 10.89
N THR A 44 -7.55 16.41 10.80
CA THR A 44 -8.37 16.80 11.98
C THR A 44 -9.11 15.62 12.59
N GLN A 45 -9.69 14.75 11.76
CA GLN A 45 -10.47 13.62 12.23
C GLN A 45 -9.55 12.48 12.71
N PRO A 46 -10.02 11.64 13.65
CA PRO A 46 -9.32 10.42 14.01
C PRO A 46 -9.01 9.55 12.78
N SER A 47 -7.90 8.84 12.80
CA SER A 47 -7.48 7.97 11.70
C SER A 47 -8.42 6.79 11.43
N GLN A 48 -9.34 6.48 12.33
CA GLN A 48 -10.42 5.51 12.09
C GLN A 48 -11.51 6.06 11.16
N GLU A 49 -11.54 7.35 10.87
CA GLU A 49 -12.49 7.93 9.91
C GLU A 49 -11.87 7.93 8.51
N PHE A 50 -12.49 7.20 7.58
CA PHE A 50 -12.03 7.18 6.20
C PHE A 50 -12.25 8.53 5.52
N ASN A 51 -11.21 9.01 4.84
CA ASN A 51 -11.23 10.23 4.04
C ASN A 51 -10.74 9.93 2.62
N LEU A 52 -11.61 10.18 1.63
CA LEU A 52 -11.32 9.90 0.21
C LEU A 52 -10.16 10.75 -0.33
N ASP A 53 -10.03 12.00 0.12
CA ASP A 53 -8.94 12.88 -0.33
C ASP A 53 -7.61 12.44 0.27
N LEU A 54 -7.59 11.93 1.51
CA LEU A 54 -6.42 11.26 2.07
C LEU A 54 -6.07 9.98 1.29
N ALA A 55 -7.05 9.19 0.87
CA ALA A 55 -6.80 8.00 0.06
C ALA A 55 -6.16 8.39 -1.29
N LYS A 56 -6.71 9.39 -1.99
CA LYS A 56 -6.13 9.91 -3.25
C LYS A 56 -4.73 10.47 -3.05
N PHE A 57 -4.53 11.26 -2.00
CA PHE A 57 -3.22 11.79 -1.65
C PHE A 57 -2.20 10.66 -1.40
N SER A 58 -2.60 9.66 -0.61
CA SER A 58 -1.78 8.49 -0.29
C SER A 58 -1.41 7.66 -1.53
N LEU A 59 -2.33 7.51 -2.48
CA LEU A 59 -2.05 6.80 -3.73
C LEU A 59 -1.13 7.60 -4.66
N ASN A 60 -1.25 8.93 -4.68
CA ASN A 60 -0.30 9.79 -5.40
C ASN A 60 1.12 9.63 -4.86
N LEU A 61 1.29 9.60 -3.53
CA LEU A 61 2.60 9.33 -2.92
C LEU A 61 3.10 7.92 -3.27
N SER A 62 2.23 6.90 -3.18
CA SER A 62 2.57 5.53 -3.57
C SER A 62 3.00 5.40 -5.04
N ALA A 63 2.35 6.13 -5.95
CA ALA A 63 2.72 6.16 -7.35
C ALA A 63 4.07 6.86 -7.58
N ALA A 64 4.32 7.98 -6.87
CA ALA A 64 5.58 8.72 -6.96
C ALA A 64 6.79 7.96 -6.40
N ALA A 65 6.55 6.95 -5.55
CA ALA A 65 7.61 6.09 -5.01
C ALA A 65 8.26 5.21 -6.09
N TYR A 66 7.61 4.97 -7.22
CA TYR A 66 8.16 4.17 -8.32
C TYR A 66 9.28 4.90 -9.07
N GLY A 67 10.34 4.15 -9.39
CA GLY A 67 11.53 4.64 -10.08
C GLY A 67 12.79 3.96 -9.57
N ASP A 68 13.88 4.01 -10.34
CA ASP A 68 15.20 3.52 -9.91
C ASP A 68 15.84 4.42 -8.83
N THR A 69 15.38 5.67 -8.69
CA THR A 69 15.84 6.66 -7.71
C THR A 69 14.67 7.24 -6.92
N ASN A 70 14.97 7.97 -5.86
CA ASN A 70 13.98 8.66 -5.02
C ASN A 70 13.60 10.07 -5.54
N GLU A 71 14.12 10.52 -6.67
CA GLU A 71 13.98 11.92 -7.12
C GLU A 71 12.52 12.36 -7.28
N ASN A 72 11.69 11.53 -7.92
CA ASN A 72 10.26 11.81 -8.07
C ASN A 72 9.57 11.92 -6.71
N MET A 73 9.85 10.97 -5.83
CA MET A 73 9.27 10.93 -4.49
C MET A 73 9.65 12.17 -3.67
N LEU A 74 10.94 12.56 -3.67
CA LEU A 74 11.42 13.75 -2.99
C LEU A 74 10.75 15.02 -3.53
N ARG A 75 10.66 15.16 -4.86
CA ARG A 75 9.98 16.30 -5.50
C ARG A 75 8.51 16.38 -5.09
N THR A 76 7.80 15.26 -5.11
CA THR A 76 6.39 15.20 -4.72
C THR A 76 6.21 15.61 -3.26
N LEU A 77 6.98 15.04 -2.32
CA LEU A 77 6.88 15.39 -0.90
C LEU A 77 7.17 16.87 -0.63
N ILE A 78 8.23 17.40 -1.24
CA ILE A 78 8.58 18.83 -1.14
C ILE A 78 7.45 19.71 -1.68
N SER A 79 6.80 19.31 -2.78
CA SER A 79 5.67 20.07 -3.34
C SER A 79 4.45 20.14 -2.40
N TYR A 80 4.34 19.19 -1.48
CA TYR A 80 3.31 19.16 -0.43
C TYR A 80 3.79 19.73 0.90
N GLY A 81 4.98 20.34 0.97
CA GLY A 81 5.49 20.99 2.18
C GLY A 81 6.21 20.07 3.16
N PHE A 82 6.41 18.80 2.80
CA PHE A 82 7.21 17.88 3.61
C PHE A 82 8.70 18.17 3.50
N ILE A 83 9.41 17.92 4.60
CA ILE A 83 10.86 17.91 4.70
C ILE A 83 11.31 16.45 4.63
N PRO A 84 11.75 15.96 3.46
CA PRO A 84 12.17 14.57 3.31
C PRO A 84 13.55 14.33 3.91
N ASP A 85 13.73 13.15 4.48
CA ASP A 85 15.06 12.69 4.85
C ASP A 85 15.73 11.97 3.68
N THR A 86 16.71 12.65 3.10
CA THR A 86 17.42 12.15 1.93
C THR A 86 18.36 10.98 2.27
N ALA A 87 18.82 10.83 3.52
CA ALA A 87 19.73 9.75 3.90
C ALA A 87 19.00 8.41 3.93
N TYR A 88 17.85 8.32 4.63
CA TYR A 88 17.02 7.11 4.65
C TYR A 88 16.49 6.77 3.24
N SER A 89 16.01 7.78 2.51
CA SER A 89 15.45 7.60 1.17
C SER A 89 16.49 7.15 0.15
N THR A 90 17.68 7.76 0.12
CA THR A 90 18.69 7.41 -0.88
C THR A 90 19.27 6.02 -0.61
N ASN A 91 19.45 5.65 0.66
CA ASN A 91 20.01 4.36 1.01
C ASN A 91 19.06 3.21 0.69
N SER A 92 17.76 3.37 0.90
CA SER A 92 16.76 2.33 0.61
C SER A 92 16.54 2.09 -0.89
N TYR A 93 16.75 3.11 -1.74
CA TYR A 93 16.60 3.02 -3.20
C TYR A 93 17.83 2.45 -3.92
N LYS A 94 18.97 2.31 -3.25
CA LYS A 94 20.15 1.66 -3.84
C LYS A 94 19.83 0.20 -4.15
N LYS A 95 20.10 -0.24 -5.39
CA LYS A 95 19.98 -1.65 -5.77
C LYS A 95 20.87 -2.50 -4.85
N SER A 96 20.23 -3.32 -4.02
CA SER A 96 20.92 -4.37 -3.29
C SER A 96 21.40 -5.44 -4.30
N GLY A 97 22.54 -6.09 -4.02
CA GLY A 97 23.01 -7.20 -4.85
C GLY A 97 22.00 -8.36 -4.90
N LEU A 98 22.29 -9.42 -5.67
CA LEU A 98 21.41 -10.59 -5.90
C LEU A 98 20.86 -11.30 -4.64
N SER A 99 21.33 -10.96 -3.44
CA SER A 99 20.87 -11.43 -2.13
C SER A 99 19.86 -10.52 -1.42
N GLY A 100 19.47 -9.38 -2.01
CA GLY A 100 18.68 -8.32 -1.35
C GLY A 100 17.17 -8.32 -1.62
N ASN A 101 16.60 -9.46 -2.00
CA ASN A 101 15.20 -9.58 -2.45
C ASN A 101 14.15 -9.35 -1.34
N ASP A 102 14.60 -9.24 -0.09
CA ASP A 102 13.76 -9.06 1.10
C ASP A 102 13.71 -7.61 1.59
N THR A 103 14.30 -6.63 0.89
CA THR A 103 14.18 -5.20 1.22
C THR A 103 13.18 -4.49 0.32
N ALA A 104 12.57 -3.41 0.80
CA ALA A 104 11.78 -2.50 -0.03
C ALA A 104 12.43 -1.12 0.03
N ALA A 105 12.28 -0.34 -1.04
CA ALA A 105 12.64 1.06 -1.01
C ALA A 105 11.54 1.84 -0.29
N TYR A 106 11.92 2.84 0.50
CA TYR A 106 11.00 3.66 1.29
C TYR A 106 11.54 5.07 1.48
N THR A 107 10.64 6.00 1.72
CA THR A 107 10.95 7.41 2.02
C THR A 107 10.27 7.82 3.31
N PHE A 108 11.03 8.47 4.19
CA PHE A 108 10.51 9.16 5.36
C PHE A 108 10.58 10.66 5.13
N ALA A 109 9.53 11.36 5.54
CA ALA A 109 9.50 12.81 5.56
C ALA A 109 8.64 13.30 6.72
N HIS A 110 8.86 14.53 7.16
CA HIS A 110 8.02 15.13 8.19
C HIS A 110 7.59 16.54 7.80
N GLN A 111 6.48 16.99 8.39
CA GLN A 111 5.98 18.35 8.23
C GLN A 111 5.37 18.82 9.57
N PRO A 112 5.75 19.99 10.09
CA PRO A 112 5.02 20.62 11.18
C PRO A 112 3.63 21.05 10.70
N ILE A 113 2.58 20.69 11.44
CA ILE A 113 1.20 21.06 11.13
C ILE A 113 0.49 21.57 12.40
N SER A 114 -0.45 22.49 12.24
CA SER A 114 -1.25 23.02 13.35
C SER A 114 -2.71 22.65 13.18
N ILE A 115 -3.27 21.92 14.15
CA ILE A 115 -4.68 21.50 14.15
C ILE A 115 -5.37 22.12 15.36
N GLY A 116 -6.23 23.10 15.09
CA GLY A 116 -6.83 23.91 16.15
C GLY A 116 -5.77 24.70 16.90
N SER A 117 -5.69 24.52 18.23
CA SER A 117 -4.67 25.15 19.09
C SER A 117 -3.45 24.26 19.36
N LYS A 118 -3.33 23.12 18.68
CA LYS A 118 -2.27 22.14 18.92
C LYS A 118 -1.39 22.00 17.68
N ASP A 119 -0.08 22.11 17.90
CA ASP A 119 0.92 21.74 16.90
C ASP A 119 1.21 20.24 16.98
N TYR A 120 1.44 19.65 15.81
CA TYR A 120 1.83 18.26 15.59
C TYR A 120 2.97 18.19 14.56
N THR A 121 3.69 17.08 14.56
CA THR A 121 4.54 16.65 13.45
C THR A 121 3.83 15.53 12.71
N LEU A 122 3.54 15.77 11.43
CA LEU A 122 3.05 14.75 10.51
C LEU A 122 4.24 14.04 9.87
N VAL A 123 4.37 12.73 10.11
CA VAL A 123 5.40 11.87 9.53
C VAL A 123 4.80 11.05 8.39
N ALA A 124 5.29 11.27 7.17
CA ALA A 124 4.95 10.45 6.02
C ALA A 124 5.92 9.26 5.89
N VAL A 125 5.36 8.06 5.79
CA VAL A 125 6.07 6.81 5.54
C VAL A 125 5.53 6.22 4.24
N VAL A 126 6.32 6.36 3.17
CA VAL A 126 5.93 5.92 1.82
C VAL A 126 6.78 4.73 1.41
N ILE A 127 6.16 3.58 1.18
CA ILE A 127 6.86 2.34 0.82
C ILE A 127 6.63 2.04 -0.66
N ARG A 128 7.73 1.89 -1.40
CA ARG A 128 7.70 1.52 -2.82
C ARG A 128 7.24 0.08 -2.99
N GLY A 129 6.37 -0.14 -3.97
CA GLY A 129 6.08 -1.47 -4.48
C GLY A 129 7.26 -2.08 -5.25
N THR A 130 6.96 -3.13 -6.01
CA THR A 130 7.97 -3.86 -6.76
C THR A 130 8.37 -3.12 -8.06
N SER A 131 9.67 -2.89 -8.27
CA SER A 131 10.25 -2.39 -9.51
C SER A 131 10.87 -3.53 -10.33
N GLY A 132 10.04 -4.38 -10.94
CA GLY A 132 10.48 -5.36 -11.94
C GLY A 132 10.05 -6.82 -11.72
N GLU A 133 10.42 -7.69 -12.65
CA GLU A 133 9.96 -9.09 -12.73
C GLU A 133 10.57 -10.02 -11.67
N ALA A 134 11.81 -9.76 -11.22
CA ALA A 134 12.52 -10.62 -10.25
C ALA A 134 11.99 -10.47 -8.81
N GLU A 135 11.52 -9.27 -8.44
CA GLU A 135 10.92 -8.97 -7.14
C GLU A 135 9.52 -9.59 -7.00
N TRP A 136 8.83 -9.90 -8.11
CA TRP A 136 7.56 -10.62 -8.06
C TRP A 136 7.70 -12.02 -7.45
N LEU A 137 8.88 -12.65 -7.54
CA LEU A 137 9.14 -13.96 -6.94
C LEU A 137 9.34 -13.89 -5.41
N SER A 138 9.69 -12.72 -4.87
CA SER A 138 9.77 -12.48 -3.42
C SER A 138 8.41 -12.21 -2.78
N ASN A 139 7.39 -11.79 -3.55
CA ASN A 139 5.97 -11.84 -3.13
C ASN A 139 5.47 -13.26 -2.85
N PHE A 140 6.27 -14.26 -3.21
CA PHE A 140 6.04 -15.67 -2.93
C PHE A 140 7.07 -16.22 -1.94
N ASN A 141 7.68 -15.35 -1.13
CA ASN A 141 8.47 -15.70 0.05
C ASN A 141 7.56 -15.74 1.30
N ILE A 142 6.55 -16.62 1.26
CA ILE A 142 5.44 -16.67 2.22
C ILE A 142 5.88 -17.19 3.59
N ASN A 143 6.62 -18.30 3.63
CA ASN A 143 7.21 -18.93 4.81
C ASN A 143 8.34 -19.89 4.36
N ASN A 144 9.29 -19.39 3.55
CA ASN A 144 10.36 -20.21 2.97
C ASN A 144 11.23 -20.88 4.03
N SER A 145 11.57 -20.17 5.11
CA SER A 145 12.44 -20.69 6.17
C SER A 145 11.69 -21.50 7.21
N GLY A 146 10.35 -21.44 7.22
CA GLY A 146 9.52 -21.99 8.28
C GLY A 146 9.43 -21.11 9.53
N ASN A 147 10.19 -20.01 9.61
CA ASN A 147 10.29 -19.18 10.81
C ASN A 147 9.18 -18.13 10.96
N SER A 148 8.33 -17.95 9.95
CA SER A 148 7.19 -17.03 9.98
C SER A 148 5.89 -17.73 9.57
N PRO A 149 5.41 -18.71 10.37
CA PRO A 149 4.27 -19.55 9.99
C PRO A 149 2.92 -18.81 9.95
N LEU A 150 2.86 -17.62 10.55
CA LEU A 150 1.66 -16.79 10.66
C LEU A 150 1.72 -15.50 9.83
N VAL A 151 2.89 -14.97 9.51
CA VAL A 151 3.04 -13.72 8.76
C VAL A 151 3.83 -14.02 7.49
N HIS A 152 3.51 -13.38 6.37
CA HIS A 152 4.28 -13.53 5.15
C HIS A 152 5.74 -13.13 5.39
N GLU A 153 6.66 -14.09 5.32
CA GLU A 153 8.06 -13.93 5.73
C GLU A 153 8.76 -12.78 4.99
N GLY A 154 8.65 -12.72 3.67
CA GLY A 154 9.27 -11.65 2.88
C GLY A 154 8.77 -10.24 3.22
N PHE A 155 7.48 -10.07 3.52
CA PHE A 155 6.92 -8.79 3.95
C PHE A 155 7.33 -8.46 5.39
N LYS A 156 7.37 -9.47 6.28
CA LYS A 156 7.85 -9.29 7.65
C LYS A 156 9.31 -8.83 7.67
N ASN A 157 10.20 -9.50 6.95
CA ASN A 157 11.61 -9.15 6.90
C ASN A 157 11.82 -7.71 6.41
N ALA A 158 11.09 -7.31 5.36
CA ALA A 158 11.13 -5.93 4.87
C ALA A 158 10.59 -4.92 5.91
N THR A 159 9.52 -5.28 6.62
CA THR A 159 8.93 -4.47 7.69
C THR A 159 9.88 -4.31 8.87
N ASP A 160 10.60 -5.35 9.27
CA ASP A 160 11.56 -5.29 10.38
C ASP A 160 12.72 -4.31 10.08
N VAL A 161 13.24 -4.33 8.85
CA VAL A 161 14.28 -3.38 8.38
C VAL A 161 13.74 -1.95 8.34
N LEU A 162 12.54 -1.77 7.79
CA LEU A 162 11.86 -0.48 7.74
C LEU A 162 11.61 0.08 9.15
N SER A 163 11.08 -0.74 10.05
CA SER A 163 10.74 -0.35 11.43
C SER A 163 11.98 0.04 12.22
N SER A 164 13.10 -0.67 12.03
CA SER A 164 14.38 -0.29 12.63
C SER A 164 14.84 1.09 12.15
N SER A 165 14.71 1.36 10.84
CA SER A 165 15.06 2.66 10.26
C SER A 165 14.10 3.77 10.72
N LEU A 166 12.80 3.47 10.82
CA LEU A 166 11.80 4.42 11.29
C LEU A 166 12.05 4.79 12.75
N ASN A 167 12.33 3.81 13.61
CA ASN A 167 12.66 4.08 15.02
C ASN A 167 13.86 5.04 15.13
N GLN A 168 14.92 4.80 14.35
CA GLN A 168 16.07 5.70 14.32
C GLN A 168 15.69 7.10 13.82
N TYR A 169 14.88 7.20 12.77
CA TYR A 169 14.38 8.48 12.26
C TYR A 169 13.55 9.26 13.30
N MET A 170 12.69 8.56 14.04
CA MET A 170 11.87 9.16 15.10
C MET A 170 12.73 9.65 16.27
N ASP A 171 13.76 8.87 16.65
CA ASP A 171 14.74 9.24 17.69
C ASP A 171 15.58 10.46 17.25
N ASP A 172 16.06 10.48 16.00
CA ASP A 172 16.87 11.58 15.44
C ASP A 172 16.11 12.91 15.43
N LEU A 173 14.79 12.87 15.22
CA LEU A 173 13.90 14.04 15.26
C LEU A 173 13.41 14.40 16.66
N ALA A 174 13.68 13.56 17.67
CA ALA A 174 13.24 13.72 19.06
C ALA A 174 11.72 14.00 19.18
N LEU A 175 10.90 13.25 18.42
CA LEU A 175 9.46 13.50 18.34
C LEU A 175 8.70 13.04 19.58
N ASP A 176 7.74 13.85 20.01
CA ASP A 176 6.81 13.54 21.10
C ASP A 176 5.64 12.71 20.56
N ARG A 177 5.42 11.54 21.17
CA ARG A 177 4.31 10.63 20.87
C ARG A 177 2.95 11.34 20.81
N THR A 178 2.69 12.23 21.76
CA THR A 178 1.38 12.92 21.88
C THR A 178 1.18 14.01 20.82
N ARG A 179 2.27 14.38 20.12
CA ARG A 179 2.32 15.41 19.07
C ARG A 179 2.70 14.83 17.71
N THR A 180 2.64 13.53 17.54
CA THR A 180 2.99 12.87 16.28
C THR A 180 1.75 12.31 15.60
N LYS A 181 1.66 12.51 14.29
CA LYS A 181 0.70 11.86 13.40
C LYS A 181 1.46 11.14 12.29
N PHE A 182 0.99 9.97 11.87
CA PHE A 182 1.60 9.21 10.79
C PHE A 182 0.67 9.14 9.58
N LEU A 183 1.22 9.36 8.39
CA LEU A 183 0.62 8.95 7.13
C LEU A 183 1.43 7.79 6.56
N ILE A 184 0.86 6.60 6.52
CA ILE A 184 1.53 5.38 6.05
C ILE A 184 0.85 4.92 4.78
N THR A 185 1.62 4.76 3.70
CA THR A 185 1.06 4.38 2.40
C THR A 185 2.03 3.53 1.60
N GLY A 186 1.45 2.68 0.75
CA GLY A 186 2.17 1.87 -0.20
C GLY A 186 1.21 1.28 -1.22
N HIS A 187 1.79 0.78 -2.31
CA HIS A 187 1.07 0.06 -3.37
C HIS A 187 1.68 -1.33 -3.56
N SER A 188 0.85 -2.34 -3.83
CA SER A 188 1.29 -3.72 -4.13
C SER A 188 2.15 -4.29 -2.97
N ARG A 189 3.37 -4.78 -3.25
CA ARG A 189 4.32 -5.18 -2.19
C ARG A 189 4.55 -4.10 -1.12
N GLY A 190 4.59 -2.83 -1.51
CA GLY A 190 4.74 -1.72 -0.58
C GLY A 190 3.52 -1.55 0.33
N ALA A 191 2.32 -1.85 -0.19
CA ALA A 191 1.08 -1.88 0.59
C ALA A 191 1.08 -2.97 1.65
N ALA A 192 1.61 -4.16 1.36
CA ALA A 192 1.75 -5.23 2.34
C ALA A 192 2.65 -4.82 3.52
N ILE A 193 3.78 -4.18 3.23
CA ILE A 193 4.72 -3.70 4.24
C ILE A 193 4.12 -2.53 5.04
N ALA A 194 3.44 -1.60 4.37
CA ALA A 194 2.69 -0.51 4.99
C ALA A 194 1.63 -1.04 5.97
N ASN A 195 0.90 -2.09 5.57
CA ASN A 195 -0.14 -2.73 6.38
C ASN A 195 0.44 -3.34 7.66
N LEU A 196 1.53 -4.11 7.56
CA LEU A 196 2.21 -4.69 8.72
C LEU A 196 2.79 -3.62 9.65
N LEU A 197 3.44 -2.59 9.09
CA LEU A 197 3.97 -1.47 9.87
C LEU A 197 2.86 -0.72 10.61
N ALA A 198 1.75 -0.42 9.94
CA ALA A 198 0.63 0.30 10.55
C ALA A 198 -0.02 -0.52 11.67
N ALA A 199 -0.15 -1.84 11.51
CA ALA A 199 -0.66 -2.73 12.56
C ALA A 199 0.28 -2.75 13.78
N ASP A 200 1.60 -2.82 13.58
CA ASP A 200 2.59 -2.76 14.67
C ASP A 200 2.55 -1.41 15.41
N LEU A 201 2.58 -0.30 14.67
CA LEU A 201 2.52 1.03 15.27
C LEU A 201 1.20 1.28 16.00
N SER A 202 0.07 0.81 15.47
CA SER A 202 -1.25 0.99 16.09
C SER A 202 -1.45 0.07 17.30
N GLY A 203 -0.85 -1.12 17.30
CA GLY A 203 -0.94 -2.06 18.41
C GLY A 203 0.00 -1.71 19.57
N THR A 204 1.18 -1.17 19.27
CA THR A 204 2.14 -0.73 20.30
C THR A 204 1.89 0.69 20.77
N GLU A 205 1.29 1.51 19.90
CA GLU A 205 1.14 2.96 20.04
C GLU A 205 2.43 3.65 20.51
N ARG A 206 3.61 3.15 20.13
CA ARG A 206 4.89 3.66 20.67
C ARG A 206 5.11 5.13 20.34
N TRP A 207 4.83 5.50 19.09
CA TRP A 207 5.16 6.80 18.52
C TRP A 207 3.96 7.71 18.29
N ALA A 208 2.74 7.19 18.35
CA ALA A 208 1.50 7.95 18.28
C ALA A 208 0.36 7.06 18.79
N ASP A 209 -0.73 7.66 19.27
CA ASP A 209 -1.99 6.93 19.51
C ASP A 209 -2.51 6.36 18.18
N ALA A 210 -3.24 5.24 18.21
CA ALA A 210 -3.79 4.61 17.02
C ALA A 210 -4.65 5.59 16.19
N SER A 211 -5.38 6.49 16.86
CA SER A 211 -6.17 7.58 16.26
C SER A 211 -5.35 8.64 15.50
N ASN A 212 -4.03 8.60 15.60
CA ASN A 212 -3.10 9.47 14.89
C ASN A 212 -2.27 8.72 13.84
N ILE A 213 -2.55 7.43 13.61
CA ILE A 213 -1.88 6.60 12.59
C ILE A 213 -2.84 6.37 11.44
N TYR A 214 -2.63 7.08 10.33
CA TYR A 214 -3.47 7.04 9.14
C TYR A 214 -2.81 6.13 8.11
N ALA A 215 -3.39 4.95 7.86
CA ALA A 215 -2.84 4.00 6.91
C ALA A 215 -3.80 3.78 5.74
N TYR A 216 -3.33 4.10 4.53
CA TYR A 216 -4.07 3.92 3.28
C TYR A 216 -3.19 3.13 2.31
N THR A 217 -3.64 1.94 1.94
CA THR A 217 -2.84 0.99 1.17
C THR A 217 -3.62 0.51 -0.05
N PHE A 218 -2.93 0.27 -1.16
CA PHE A 218 -3.55 0.03 -2.47
C PHE A 218 -3.01 -1.24 -3.12
N ALA A 219 -3.88 -2.00 -3.78
CA ALA A 219 -3.52 -3.31 -4.31
C ALA A 219 -2.90 -4.21 -3.25
N THR A 220 -3.44 -4.17 -2.03
CA THR A 220 -2.80 -4.76 -0.84
C THR A 220 -2.89 -6.29 -0.87
N PRO A 221 -1.76 -7.01 -0.99
CA PRO A 221 -1.74 -8.47 -0.86
C PRO A 221 -2.21 -8.91 0.53
N ASN A 222 -2.54 -10.19 0.67
CA ASN A 222 -2.68 -10.76 2.01
C ASN A 222 -1.31 -10.82 2.71
N VAL A 223 -1.25 -10.54 4.01
CA VAL A 223 0.01 -10.40 4.76
C VAL A 223 0.17 -11.39 5.90
N ALA A 224 -0.91 -11.90 6.49
CA ALA A 224 -0.81 -12.75 7.68
C ALA A 224 -2.04 -13.65 7.84
N LYS A 225 -1.90 -14.70 8.65
CA LYS A 225 -3.00 -15.48 9.20
C LYS A 225 -3.54 -14.75 10.42
N ILE A 226 -4.69 -14.10 10.26
CA ILE A 226 -5.23 -13.15 11.22
C ILE A 226 -6.39 -13.80 11.98
N ASN A 227 -6.24 -13.93 13.29
CA ASN A 227 -7.31 -14.38 14.18
C ASN A 227 -8.16 -13.21 14.67
N GLU A 228 -7.52 -12.09 15.00
CA GLU A 228 -8.14 -10.86 15.48
C GLU A 228 -7.68 -9.68 14.63
N ASN A 229 -8.61 -8.81 14.24
CA ASN A 229 -8.33 -7.65 13.41
C ASN A 229 -8.86 -6.36 14.05
N PRO A 230 -8.22 -5.86 15.12
CA PRO A 230 -8.71 -4.69 15.86
C PRO A 230 -8.42 -3.34 15.16
N TYR A 231 -7.74 -3.34 14.02
CA TYR A 231 -7.14 -2.14 13.44
C TYR A 231 -8.11 -1.37 12.55
N LEU A 232 -8.92 -0.49 13.12
CA LEU A 232 -9.93 0.27 12.34
C LEU A 232 -9.37 1.43 11.52
N ASN A 233 -8.09 1.76 11.69
CA ASN A 233 -7.38 2.90 11.09
C ASN A 233 -6.48 2.51 9.89
N ILE A 234 -6.61 1.26 9.43
CA ILE A 234 -5.90 0.74 8.26
C ILE A 234 -6.95 0.47 7.17
N PHE A 235 -6.85 1.18 6.05
CA PHE A 235 -7.77 1.07 4.92
C PHE A 235 -7.04 0.48 3.72
N ASN A 236 -7.53 -0.68 3.26
CA ASN A 236 -6.97 -1.39 2.12
C ASN A 236 -7.95 -1.28 0.94
N ASP A 237 -7.54 -0.54 -0.08
CA ASP A 237 -8.22 -0.51 -1.38
C ASP A 237 -7.83 -1.77 -2.17
N VAL A 238 -8.82 -2.58 -2.50
CA VAL A 238 -8.64 -3.80 -3.28
C VAL A 238 -9.51 -3.77 -4.53
N ASN A 239 -8.92 -4.12 -5.67
CA ASN A 239 -9.66 -4.34 -6.89
C ASN A 239 -9.92 -5.85 -7.05
N PRO A 240 -11.18 -6.33 -7.08
CA PRO A 240 -11.48 -7.77 -7.24
C PRO A 240 -10.97 -8.40 -8.54
N ALA A 241 -10.63 -7.59 -9.56
CA ALA A 241 -9.99 -8.07 -10.78
C ALA A 241 -8.44 -8.18 -10.66
N ASP A 242 -7.86 -7.70 -9.57
CA ASP A 242 -6.42 -7.72 -9.30
C ASP A 242 -6.01 -8.92 -8.43
N ILE A 243 -5.43 -9.96 -9.05
CA ILE A 243 -4.98 -11.15 -8.33
C ILE A 243 -3.94 -10.87 -7.24
N VAL A 244 -3.17 -9.78 -7.32
CA VAL A 244 -2.15 -9.50 -6.30
C VAL A 244 -2.78 -9.34 -4.92
N THR A 245 -3.99 -8.78 -4.87
CA THR A 245 -4.74 -8.64 -3.62
C THR A 245 -5.12 -10.00 -3.04
N GLU A 246 -5.27 -11.02 -3.88
CA GLU A 246 -5.79 -12.34 -3.50
C GLU A 246 -4.70 -13.35 -3.08
N VAL A 247 -3.43 -12.94 -3.15
CA VAL A 247 -2.28 -13.79 -2.77
C VAL A 247 -1.51 -13.19 -1.58
N PRO A 248 -0.95 -14.02 -0.67
CA PRO A 248 -1.19 -15.46 -0.51
C PRO A 248 -2.67 -15.80 -0.31
N LEU A 249 -3.05 -17.04 -0.66
CA LEU A 249 -4.47 -17.41 -0.74
C LEU A 249 -5.18 -17.39 0.61
N ALA A 250 -6.41 -16.87 0.63
CA ALA A 250 -7.31 -16.98 1.78
C ALA A 250 -7.55 -18.43 2.22
N LYS A 251 -7.53 -19.38 1.27
CA LYS A 251 -7.60 -20.83 1.56
C LYS A 251 -6.44 -21.33 2.44
N TRP A 252 -5.29 -20.67 2.40
CA TRP A 252 -4.15 -20.96 3.28
C TRP A 252 -4.26 -20.26 4.64
N GLY A 253 -5.38 -19.57 4.90
CA GLY A 253 -5.65 -18.81 6.11
C GLY A 253 -5.11 -17.38 6.10
N TYR A 254 -4.54 -16.90 4.99
CA TYR A 254 -3.97 -15.56 4.90
C TYR A 254 -5.05 -14.50 4.62
N SER A 255 -4.88 -13.34 5.22
CA SER A 255 -5.70 -12.13 5.09
C SER A 255 -4.82 -10.90 5.29
N ARG A 256 -5.42 -9.71 5.42
CA ARG A 256 -4.72 -8.45 5.70
C ARG A 256 -5.34 -7.71 6.88
N TYR A 257 -4.53 -6.97 7.65
CA TYR A 257 -5.02 -6.20 8.77
C TYR A 257 -5.83 -5.00 8.27
N GLY A 258 -6.76 -4.52 9.07
CA GLY A 258 -7.57 -3.38 8.72
C GLY A 258 -8.86 -3.70 7.99
N VAL A 259 -9.49 -2.62 7.53
CA VAL A 259 -10.69 -2.63 6.71
C VAL A 259 -10.27 -2.81 5.26
N SER A 260 -10.72 -3.89 4.62
CA SER A 260 -10.56 -4.07 3.17
C SER A 260 -11.86 -3.71 2.47
N TYR A 261 -11.81 -2.84 1.47
CA TYR A 261 -12.97 -2.47 0.68
C TYR A 261 -12.71 -2.65 -0.82
N ASP A 262 -13.70 -3.19 -1.52
CA ASP A 262 -13.63 -3.39 -2.97
C ASP A 262 -13.89 -2.07 -3.69
N LEU A 263 -12.95 -1.64 -4.52
CA LEU A 263 -13.14 -0.48 -5.40
C LEU A 263 -12.50 -0.73 -6.79
N PRO A 264 -13.31 -0.97 -7.83
CA PRO A 264 -14.78 -0.97 -7.84
C PRO A 264 -15.39 -2.17 -7.10
N GLU A 265 -16.67 -2.07 -6.75
CA GLU A 265 -17.43 -3.22 -6.24
C GLU A 265 -17.53 -4.32 -7.33
N PRO A 266 -17.63 -5.61 -6.95
CA PRO A 266 -17.71 -6.69 -7.92
C PRO A 266 -18.84 -6.56 -8.95
N ASN A 267 -19.97 -5.95 -8.60
CA ASN A 267 -21.10 -5.71 -9.51
C ASN A 267 -20.84 -4.61 -10.56
N GLN A 268 -19.80 -3.79 -10.37
CA GLN A 268 -19.37 -2.72 -11.27
C GLN A 268 -18.30 -3.18 -12.27
N LEU A 269 -17.71 -4.36 -12.06
CA LEU A 269 -16.70 -4.93 -12.95
C LEU A 269 -17.33 -5.70 -14.12
N PRO A 270 -16.69 -5.70 -15.30
CA PRO A 270 -17.07 -6.61 -16.39
C PRO A 270 -17.00 -8.07 -15.92
N ALA A 271 -18.06 -8.84 -16.16
CA ALA A 271 -18.14 -10.24 -15.73
C ALA A 271 -16.97 -11.11 -16.24
N SER A 272 -16.42 -10.78 -17.42
CA SER A 272 -15.26 -11.45 -18.00
C SER A 272 -13.96 -11.24 -17.22
N GLU A 273 -13.75 -10.04 -16.64
CA GLU A 273 -12.54 -9.72 -15.88
C GLU A 273 -12.54 -10.47 -14.54
N LEU A 274 -13.66 -10.42 -13.82
CA LEU A 274 -13.85 -11.19 -12.60
C LEU A 274 -13.71 -12.70 -12.83
N ALA A 275 -14.27 -13.21 -13.94
CA ALA A 275 -14.17 -14.62 -14.28
C ALA A 275 -12.72 -15.06 -14.55
N ALA A 276 -11.93 -14.21 -15.22
CA ALA A 276 -10.51 -14.49 -15.48
C ALA A 276 -9.70 -14.60 -14.18
N THR A 277 -9.88 -13.66 -13.25
CA THR A 277 -9.20 -13.68 -11.95
C THR A 277 -9.63 -14.89 -11.11
N ARG A 278 -10.93 -15.22 -11.07
CA ARG A 278 -11.43 -16.42 -10.37
C ARG A 278 -10.85 -17.72 -10.93
N LEU A 279 -10.84 -17.88 -12.25
CA LEU A 279 -10.29 -19.07 -12.90
C LEU A 279 -8.80 -19.25 -12.58
N LEU A 280 -8.07 -18.16 -12.46
CA LEU A 280 -6.66 -18.19 -12.09
C LEU A 280 -6.46 -18.61 -10.62
N LEU A 281 -7.26 -18.06 -9.71
CA LEU A 281 -7.23 -18.47 -8.30
C LEU A 281 -7.58 -19.94 -8.13
N GLU A 282 -8.59 -20.44 -8.86
CA GLU A 282 -8.97 -21.86 -8.87
C GLU A 282 -7.83 -22.76 -9.35
N LYS A 283 -7.12 -22.36 -10.41
CA LYS A 283 -5.93 -23.06 -10.88
C LYS A 283 -4.83 -23.07 -9.83
N LEU A 284 -4.55 -21.92 -9.20
CA LEU A 284 -3.53 -21.82 -8.14
C LEU A 284 -3.89 -22.71 -6.94
N ILE A 285 -5.15 -22.68 -6.50
CA ILE A 285 -5.68 -23.53 -5.42
C ILE A 285 -5.54 -25.02 -5.76
N THR A 286 -5.79 -25.39 -7.01
CA THR A 286 -5.72 -26.79 -7.47
C THR A 286 -4.27 -27.28 -7.54
N LEU A 287 -3.36 -26.45 -8.02
CA LEU A 287 -1.94 -26.77 -8.13
C LEU A 287 -1.21 -26.71 -6.78
N ALA A 288 -1.65 -25.83 -5.89
CA ALA A 288 -1.05 -25.60 -4.59
C ALA A 288 -2.11 -25.49 -3.48
N PRO A 289 -2.69 -26.63 -3.04
CA PRO A 289 -3.69 -26.63 -1.97
C PRO A 289 -3.16 -26.07 -0.64
N THR A 290 -1.85 -26.22 -0.38
CA THR A 290 -1.15 -25.69 0.79
C THR A 290 0.02 -24.79 0.40
N VAL A 291 0.53 -24.02 1.37
CA VAL A 291 1.78 -23.24 1.21
C VAL A 291 2.97 -24.17 0.90
N GLU A 292 3.00 -25.39 1.44
CA GLU A 292 4.06 -26.35 1.15
C GLU A 292 4.00 -26.85 -0.30
N ASP A 293 2.80 -27.14 -0.81
CA ASP A 293 2.59 -27.54 -2.20
C ASP A 293 2.92 -26.40 -3.16
N PHE A 294 2.64 -25.16 -2.77
CA PHE A 294 3.06 -23.97 -3.50
C PHE A 294 4.58 -23.96 -3.72
N TYR A 295 5.39 -24.27 -2.70
CA TYR A 295 6.84 -24.32 -2.85
C TYR A 295 7.32 -25.46 -3.74
N LYS A 296 6.68 -26.63 -3.67
CA LYS A 296 6.98 -27.76 -4.55
C LYS A 296 6.64 -27.44 -6.01
N ALA A 297 5.58 -26.69 -6.24
CA ALA A 297 5.11 -26.30 -7.55
C ALA A 297 5.72 -24.98 -8.07
N LYS A 298 6.40 -24.18 -7.24
CA LYS A 298 6.85 -22.81 -7.56
C LYS A 298 7.61 -22.71 -8.88
N SER A 299 8.44 -23.70 -9.20
CA SER A 299 9.16 -23.79 -10.49
C SER A 299 8.24 -24.01 -11.69
N SER A 300 7.16 -24.80 -11.53
CA SER A 300 6.11 -25.01 -12.52
C SER A 300 5.06 -23.87 -12.53
N LEU A 301 4.94 -23.10 -11.45
CA LEU A 301 4.10 -21.90 -11.37
C LEU A 301 4.78 -20.68 -12.01
N LEU A 302 6.11 -20.66 -12.16
CA LEU A 302 6.80 -19.69 -13.04
C LEU A 302 6.31 -19.77 -14.50
N PHE A 303 5.91 -20.97 -14.95
CA PHE A 303 5.21 -21.12 -16.24
C PHE A 303 3.80 -20.51 -16.22
N LEU A 304 3.11 -20.45 -15.07
CA LEU A 304 1.91 -19.63 -14.96
C LEU A 304 2.23 -18.15 -15.12
N GLN A 305 3.36 -17.63 -14.60
CA GLN A 305 3.75 -16.23 -14.83
C GLN A 305 3.91 -15.90 -16.33
N GLU A 306 4.43 -16.83 -17.13
CA GLU A 306 4.53 -16.71 -18.59
C GLU A 306 3.17 -16.79 -19.30
N ASN A 307 2.20 -17.55 -18.76
CA ASN A 307 0.82 -17.65 -19.28
C ASN A 307 -0.18 -16.68 -18.63
N LEU A 308 0.22 -16.00 -17.56
CA LEU A 308 -0.47 -14.90 -16.89
C LEU A 308 -0.24 -13.59 -17.63
N ARG A 309 0.80 -13.56 -18.46
CA ARG A 309 0.87 -12.64 -19.57
C ARG A 309 -0.12 -13.11 -20.62
N THR A 310 -1.27 -12.43 -20.74
CA THR A 310 -1.81 -11.80 -21.97
C THR A 310 -3.35 -11.59 -21.89
N PRO A 311 -3.93 -10.55 -22.53
CA PRO A 311 -3.45 -9.88 -23.74
C PRO A 311 -3.24 -8.36 -23.69
N SER A 312 -2.39 -7.96 -24.63
CA SER A 312 -2.26 -6.66 -25.28
C SER A 312 -3.60 -5.98 -25.57
N THR A 313 -4.12 -5.21 -24.63
CA THR A 313 -5.07 -4.15 -24.93
C THR A 313 -4.55 -2.88 -24.27
N ASN A 314 -4.78 -1.73 -24.90
CA ASN A 314 -4.31 -0.41 -24.45
C ASN A 314 -4.96 0.06 -23.12
N THR A 315 -5.42 -0.86 -22.27
CA THR A 315 -6.01 -0.62 -20.96
C THR A 315 -4.95 -0.74 -19.88
N ILE A 316 -4.93 0.23 -18.97
CA ILE A 316 -4.13 0.17 -17.75
C ILE A 316 -4.59 -1.07 -16.97
N GLY A 317 -3.67 -1.98 -16.62
CA GLY A 317 -4.02 -3.22 -15.90
C GLY A 317 -4.66 -2.93 -14.53
N ALA A 318 -5.56 -3.81 -14.07
CA ALA A 318 -6.27 -3.67 -12.79
C ALA A 318 -5.35 -3.41 -11.58
N HIS A 319 -4.11 -3.92 -11.64
CA HIS A 319 -3.09 -3.76 -10.61
C HIS A 319 -2.37 -2.40 -10.60
N ALA A 320 -2.48 -1.57 -11.65
CA ALA A 320 -1.67 -0.36 -11.72
C ALA A 320 -2.20 0.75 -10.79
N PRO A 321 -1.33 1.59 -10.17
CA PRO A 321 -1.76 2.71 -9.35
C PRO A 321 -2.77 3.63 -10.04
N GLN A 322 -2.66 3.82 -11.36
CA GLN A 322 -3.57 4.66 -12.14
C GLN A 322 -4.98 4.07 -12.22
N SER A 323 -5.14 2.75 -12.22
CA SER A 323 -6.44 2.09 -12.18
C SER A 323 -7.14 2.35 -10.85
N TYR A 324 -6.42 2.17 -9.74
CA TYR A 324 -6.92 2.51 -8.40
C TYR A 324 -7.28 4.00 -8.29
N MET A 325 -6.45 4.90 -8.84
CA MET A 325 -6.73 6.34 -8.84
C MET A 325 -7.98 6.68 -9.66
N ALA A 326 -8.17 6.03 -10.82
CA ALA A 326 -9.38 6.20 -11.62
C ALA A 326 -10.63 5.78 -10.84
N ASN A 327 -10.56 4.68 -10.09
CA ASN A 327 -11.67 4.20 -9.27
C ASN A 327 -11.98 5.16 -8.11
N LEU A 328 -10.95 5.64 -7.39
CA LEU A 328 -11.10 6.65 -6.33
C LEU A 328 -11.69 7.97 -6.85
N ASN A 329 -11.33 8.37 -8.07
CA ASN A 329 -11.89 9.57 -8.70
C ASN A 329 -13.35 9.39 -9.13
N ALA A 330 -13.75 8.19 -9.50
CA ALA A 330 -15.12 7.86 -9.86
C ALA A 330 -16.03 7.58 -8.63
N ALA A 331 -15.45 7.31 -7.46
CA ALA A 331 -16.18 6.95 -6.26
C ALA A 331 -17.05 8.11 -5.75
N ASN A 332 -18.29 7.79 -5.34
CA ASN A 332 -19.10 8.72 -4.57
C ASN A 332 -18.60 8.75 -3.11
N PRO A 333 -18.16 9.90 -2.57
CA PRO A 333 -17.56 9.95 -1.23
C PRO A 333 -18.49 9.45 -0.13
N ALA A 334 -19.78 9.83 -0.16
CA ALA A 334 -20.73 9.47 0.88
C ALA A 334 -21.05 7.96 0.87
N VAL A 335 -21.21 7.38 -0.33
CA VAL A 335 -21.46 5.94 -0.48
C VAL A 335 -20.26 5.12 -0.03
N LEU A 336 -19.05 5.51 -0.45
CA LEU A 336 -17.83 4.80 -0.08
C LEU A 336 -17.55 4.88 1.43
N SER A 337 -17.65 6.06 2.04
CA SER A 337 -17.48 6.23 3.48
C SER A 337 -18.51 5.42 4.28
N ALA A 338 -19.78 5.40 3.85
CA ALA A 338 -20.81 4.58 4.50
C ALA A 338 -20.48 3.08 4.41
N ARG A 339 -20.04 2.62 3.24
CA ARG A 339 -19.65 1.22 3.04
C ARG A 339 -18.46 0.81 3.92
N ILE A 340 -17.45 1.67 4.02
CA ILE A 340 -16.28 1.43 4.87
C ILE A 340 -16.67 1.40 6.35
N PHE A 341 -17.57 2.28 6.77
CA PHE A 341 -18.10 2.27 8.13
C PHE A 341 -18.83 0.95 8.46
N GLU A 342 -19.66 0.44 7.55
CA GLU A 342 -20.28 -0.88 7.72
C GLU A 342 -19.26 -2.01 7.87
N LEU A 343 -18.18 -1.97 7.10
CA LEU A 343 -17.09 -2.95 7.18
C LEU A 343 -16.33 -2.84 8.51
N GLN A 344 -16.12 -1.63 9.04
CA GLN A 344 -15.55 -1.43 10.37
C GLN A 344 -16.40 -2.04 11.47
N LEU A 345 -17.73 -1.89 11.39
CA LEU A 345 -18.64 -2.49 12.37
C LEU A 345 -18.56 -4.04 12.37
N GLN A 346 -18.24 -4.66 11.24
CA GLN A 346 -18.05 -6.11 11.14
C GLN A 346 -16.74 -6.59 11.80
N LEU A 347 -15.75 -5.71 11.98
CA LEU A 347 -14.49 -6.03 12.66
C LEU A 347 -14.60 -5.91 14.18
N LEU A 348 -15.59 -5.16 14.68
CA LEU A 348 -15.83 -5.06 16.10
C LEU A 348 -16.27 -6.43 16.65
N PRO A 349 -15.81 -6.84 17.84
CA PRO A 349 -16.30 -8.06 18.46
C PRO A 349 -17.82 -7.98 18.59
N ASN A 350 -18.52 -9.10 18.37
CA ASN A 350 -19.96 -9.21 18.58
C ASN A 350 -20.29 -8.82 20.03
N THR A 351 -20.61 -7.56 20.26
CA THR A 351 -21.13 -7.07 21.53
C THR A 351 -22.60 -7.42 21.57
N SER A 352 -22.89 -8.72 21.68
CA SER A 352 -24.15 -9.17 22.25
C SER A 352 -24.17 -8.71 23.70
N TYR A 353 -24.62 -7.48 23.95
CA TYR A 353 -25.07 -7.08 25.27
C TYR A 353 -26.28 -7.97 25.60
N ILE A 354 -26.03 -9.04 26.36
CA ILE A 354 -27.05 -9.80 27.10
C ILE A 354 -27.23 -9.14 28.45
#